data_AF-A0A821IXK5-F1
#
_entry.id   AF-A0A821IXK5-F1
#
_cell.length_a   1.000
_cell.length_b   1.000
_cell.length_c   1.000
_cell.angle_alpha   90.00
_cell.angle_beta   90.00
_cell.angle_gamma   90.00
#
_symmetry.space_group_name_H-M   'P 1'
#
loop_
_entity.id
_entity.type
_entity.pdbx_description
1 polymer ?
#
loop_
_entity_poly.entity_id
_entity_poly.type
_entity_poly.pdbx_seq_one_letter_code
_entity_poly.pdbx_strand_id
1 'polypeptide(L)'
;MNDIARILLLYKYVHFSEGQLVFGTQHIALDRNELIWLRSIIRGVRMEELNRETAVDLFDGENTQALHIPYEHMPPTNDSYIVANYLYQNGTVRYDIDTGNYAYRYIPPDIPLDEDTNTPERIGQRQILSSHIRYVHVDEDKKLIELEFIHDPNHRLKLPSRWYRQAAAHRFERSYIIDMLLANGGTIDRDTFTFNGRNYSLQVPRVASTSSAGPAEATNLHTLKLSSKQKQTLIQSYVEFINNQDGIKRDNVNTLILLENETDGSQLYLTPAHSDYVHRNQYRRQDVISLLNKHGQIKQDEFGNWLLFYNNQYVQIPPSIIPAAIKESVLRSSGQRFGRQNATGDEDD
;
A
#
# COMPACT_ATOMS: atom_id res chain seq x y z
N MET A 1 -32.93 15.39 28.37
CA MET A 1 -32.27 16.70 28.55
C MET A 1 -32.90 17.85 27.73
N ASN A 2 -33.98 17.65 26.95
CA ASN A 2 -34.63 18.75 26.19
C ASN A 2 -35.49 19.70 27.03
N ASP A 3 -36.06 19.24 28.15
CA ASP A 3 -36.96 20.10 28.94
C ASP A 3 -36.22 21.17 29.75
N ILE A 4 -35.02 20.85 30.27
CA ILE A 4 -34.28 21.78 31.12
C ILE A 4 -33.80 22.99 30.32
N ALA A 5 -33.19 22.81 29.14
CA ALA A 5 -32.73 23.93 28.31
C ALA A 5 -33.88 24.85 27.87
N ARG A 6 -35.05 24.26 27.55
CA ARG A 6 -36.26 24.99 27.15
C ARG A 6 -36.86 25.78 28.33
N ILE A 7 -36.90 25.17 29.52
CA ILE A 7 -37.30 25.83 30.77
C ILE A 7 -36.34 26.98 31.10
N LEU A 8 -35.02 26.76 31.01
CA LEU A 8 -34.01 27.77 31.32
C LEU A 8 -34.11 28.99 30.38
N LEU A 9 -34.42 28.79 29.10
CA LEU A 9 -34.68 29.87 28.14
C LEU A 9 -36.04 30.56 28.39
N LEU A 10 -37.11 29.79 28.66
CA LEU A 10 -38.46 30.32 28.88
C LEU A 10 -38.53 31.23 30.11
N TYR A 11 -37.81 30.88 31.17
CA TYR A 11 -37.74 31.65 32.42
C TYR A 11 -36.55 32.61 32.48
N LYS A 12 -35.85 32.86 31.35
CA LYS A 12 -34.73 33.82 31.23
C LYS A 12 -33.58 33.60 32.21
N TYR A 13 -33.30 32.37 32.58
CA TYR A 13 -32.16 32.04 33.44
C TYR A 13 -30.82 31.99 32.68
N VAL A 14 -30.86 32.10 31.34
CA VAL A 14 -29.69 32.08 30.47
C VAL A 14 -29.42 33.48 29.92
N HIS A 15 -28.15 33.89 29.92
CA HIS A 15 -27.72 35.18 29.38
C HIS A 15 -26.69 34.98 28.26
N PHE A 16 -26.68 35.90 27.29
CA PHE A 16 -25.72 35.87 26.19
C PHE A 16 -24.52 36.74 26.53
N SER A 17 -23.33 36.15 26.55
CA SER A 17 -22.06 36.83 26.85
C SER A 17 -20.96 36.28 25.94
N GLU A 18 -20.14 37.16 25.36
CA GLU A 18 -19.00 36.79 24.52
C GLU A 18 -19.32 35.78 23.40
N GLY A 19 -20.51 35.89 22.80
CA GLY A 19 -20.92 35.01 21.71
C GLY A 19 -21.49 33.65 22.12
N GLN A 20 -21.70 33.39 23.42
CA GLN A 20 -22.20 32.12 23.96
C GLN A 20 -23.37 32.32 24.94
N LEU A 21 -24.18 31.26 25.12
CA LEU A 21 -25.22 31.21 26.15
C LEU A 21 -24.63 30.71 27.47
N VAL A 22 -24.95 31.38 28.58
CA VAL A 22 -24.38 31.11 29.91
C VAL A 22 -25.50 30.96 30.94
N PHE A 23 -25.43 29.94 31.81
CA PHE A 23 -26.31 29.76 32.98
C PHE A 23 -25.46 29.75 34.25
N GLY A 24 -25.60 30.77 35.10
CA GLY A 24 -24.71 30.98 36.23
C GLY A 24 -23.27 31.22 35.76
N THR A 25 -22.33 30.35 36.17
CA THR A 25 -20.93 30.36 35.71
C THR A 25 -20.63 29.31 34.63
N GLN A 26 -21.65 28.56 34.18
CA GLN A 26 -21.47 27.48 33.22
C GLN A 26 -21.78 27.94 31.79
N HIS A 27 -20.86 27.62 30.87
CA HIS A 27 -21.04 27.82 29.44
C HIS A 27 -21.96 26.74 28.88
N ILE A 28 -23.01 27.16 28.16
CA ILE A 28 -23.93 26.27 27.45
C ILE A 28 -23.55 26.31 25.97
N ALA A 29 -22.86 25.28 25.49
CA ALA A 29 -22.71 25.04 24.07
C ALA A 29 -24.06 24.51 23.53
N LEU A 30 -24.73 25.30 22.68
CA LEU A 30 -25.82 24.78 21.86
C LEU A 30 -25.18 24.02 20.71
N ASP A 31 -25.02 22.70 20.86
CA ASP A 31 -24.66 21.84 19.75
C ASP A 31 -25.72 21.96 18.64
N ARG A 32 -25.32 21.84 17.37
CA ARG A 32 -26.25 21.82 16.24
C ARG A 32 -27.25 20.66 16.43
N ASN A 33 -28.52 20.85 16.04
CA ASN A 33 -29.58 19.87 16.22
C ASN A 33 -29.21 18.48 15.65
N GLU A 34 -28.49 18.47 14.53
CA GLU A 34 -27.97 17.26 13.88
C GLU A 34 -26.98 16.50 14.76
N LEU A 35 -26.13 17.22 15.50
CA LEU A 35 -25.09 16.65 16.34
C LEU A 35 -25.66 16.14 17.67
N ILE A 36 -26.66 16.85 18.21
CA ILE A 36 -27.48 16.38 19.34
C ILE A 36 -28.22 15.10 18.95
N TRP A 37 -28.85 15.09 17.78
CA TRP A 37 -29.56 13.92 17.28
C TRP A 37 -28.62 12.74 17.01
N LEU A 38 -27.46 12.96 16.38
CA LEU A 38 -26.44 11.93 16.17
C LEU A 38 -25.99 11.27 17.47
N ARG A 39 -25.77 12.06 18.52
CA ARG A 39 -25.44 11.51 19.85
C ARG A 39 -26.59 10.68 20.43
N SER A 40 -27.84 11.05 20.16
CA SER A 40 -29.01 10.34 20.68
C SER A 40 -29.24 8.96 20.05
N ILE A 41 -28.74 8.74 18.84
CA ILE A 41 -28.84 7.46 18.14
C ILE A 41 -27.67 6.52 18.43
N ILE A 42 -26.55 7.01 18.98
CA ILE A 42 -25.43 6.16 19.41
C ILE A 42 -25.85 5.42 20.70
N ARG A 43 -25.94 4.10 20.63
CA ARG A 43 -26.30 3.22 21.76
C ARG A 43 -25.11 2.59 22.45
N GLY A 44 -24.02 2.43 21.71
CA GLY A 44 -22.80 1.79 22.19
C GLY A 44 -21.61 2.25 21.37
N VAL A 45 -20.47 2.38 22.04
CA VAL A 45 -19.16 2.57 21.42
C VAL A 45 -18.21 1.59 22.08
N ARG A 46 -17.54 0.78 21.27
CA ARG A 46 -16.57 -0.21 21.74
C ARG A 46 -15.31 -0.14 20.90
N MET A 47 -14.16 -0.12 21.55
CA MET A 47 -12.89 -0.35 20.89
C MET A 47 -12.74 -1.83 20.55
N GLU A 48 -12.43 -2.13 19.29
CA GLU A 48 -12.05 -3.45 18.81
C GLU A 48 -10.53 -3.47 18.60
N GLU A 49 -9.78 -3.75 19.66
CA GLU A 49 -8.30 -3.68 19.66
C GLU A 49 -7.65 -4.59 18.61
N LEU A 50 -8.22 -5.79 18.40
CA LEU A 50 -7.70 -6.77 17.43
C LEU A 50 -7.75 -6.25 15.99
N ASN A 51 -8.80 -5.51 15.65
CA ASN A 51 -9.00 -4.95 14.30
C ASN A 51 -8.51 -3.50 14.20
N ARG A 52 -8.14 -2.88 15.34
CA ARG A 52 -7.87 -1.44 15.47
C ARG A 52 -9.05 -0.61 14.95
N GLU A 53 -10.25 -0.92 15.40
CA GLU A 53 -11.47 -0.19 14.98
C GLU A 53 -12.26 0.31 16.20
N THR A 54 -13.12 1.29 15.97
CA THR A 54 -14.19 1.68 16.90
C THR A 54 -15.51 1.18 16.33
N ALA A 55 -16.14 0.20 16.95
CA ALA A 55 -17.49 -0.21 16.58
C ALA A 55 -18.52 0.64 17.32
N VAL A 56 -19.50 1.12 16.57
CA VAL A 56 -20.52 2.08 16.99
C VAL A 56 -21.89 1.47 16.70
N ASP A 57 -22.70 1.33 17.73
CA ASP A 57 -24.08 0.86 17.58
C ASP A 57 -24.98 2.06 17.34
N LEU A 58 -25.49 2.21 16.10
CA LEU A 58 -26.38 3.29 15.68
C LEU A 58 -27.83 2.80 15.62
N PHE A 59 -28.73 3.49 16.30
CA PHE A 59 -30.16 3.17 16.31
C PHE A 59 -30.92 4.05 15.32
N ASP A 60 -31.54 3.45 14.31
CA ASP A 60 -32.28 4.18 13.27
C ASP A 60 -33.74 4.49 13.65
N GLY A 61 -34.19 4.07 14.83
CA GLY A 61 -35.57 4.19 15.30
C GLY A 61 -36.28 2.84 15.42
N GLU A 62 -35.82 1.83 14.68
CA GLU A 62 -36.40 0.49 14.68
C GLU A 62 -35.36 -0.59 14.99
N ASN A 63 -34.17 -0.45 14.39
CA ASN A 63 -33.08 -1.42 14.50
C ASN A 63 -31.78 -0.74 14.95
N THR A 64 -30.91 -1.53 15.54
CA THR A 64 -29.54 -1.12 15.85
C THR A 64 -28.62 -1.71 14.79
N GLN A 65 -27.85 -0.85 14.12
CA GLN A 65 -26.85 -1.22 13.13
C GLN A 65 -25.45 -0.97 13.70
N ALA A 66 -24.54 -1.91 13.49
CA ALA A 66 -23.14 -1.73 13.86
C ALA A 66 -22.39 -1.03 12.70
N LEU A 67 -21.81 0.13 13.00
CA LEU A 67 -20.88 0.84 12.13
C LEU A 67 -19.47 0.67 12.68
N HIS A 68 -18.55 0.20 11.83
CA HIS A 68 -17.15 0.03 12.20
C HIS A 68 -16.33 1.21 11.64
N ILE A 69 -15.81 2.05 12.54
CA ILE A 69 -14.94 3.18 12.20
C ILE A 69 -13.48 2.73 12.33
N PRO A 70 -12.70 2.74 11.24
CA PRO A 70 -11.31 2.30 11.25
C PRO A 70 -10.37 3.26 11.99
N TYR A 71 -9.28 2.73 12.57
CA TYR A 71 -8.19 3.52 13.18
C TYR A 71 -7.71 4.64 12.25
N GLU A 72 -7.63 4.35 10.95
CA GLU A 72 -7.04 5.24 9.95
C GLU A 72 -7.90 6.49 9.70
N HIS A 73 -9.16 6.49 10.15
CA HIS A 73 -10.02 7.65 10.12
C HIS A 73 -10.25 8.27 11.49
N MET A 74 -10.18 7.48 12.56
CA MET A 74 -10.36 7.95 13.93
C MET A 74 -9.63 7.00 14.90
N PRO A 75 -8.78 7.50 15.80
CA PRO A 75 -8.17 6.68 16.84
C PRO A 75 -9.24 5.90 17.64
N PRO A 76 -8.98 4.61 17.98
CA PRO A 76 -9.86 3.79 18.78
C PRO A 76 -10.26 4.52 20.06
N THR A 77 -11.56 4.63 20.26
CA THR A 77 -12.11 5.36 21.40
C THR A 77 -13.40 4.70 21.88
N ASN A 78 -13.67 4.84 23.18
CA ASN A 78 -14.98 4.53 23.75
C ASN A 78 -15.84 5.81 23.93
N ASP A 79 -15.32 6.97 23.50
CA ASP A 79 -15.98 8.26 23.69
C ASP A 79 -17.00 8.56 22.58
N SER A 80 -18.28 8.50 22.94
CA SER A 80 -19.41 8.86 22.07
C SER A 80 -19.36 10.29 21.53
N TYR A 81 -18.71 11.24 22.21
CA TYR A 81 -18.58 12.62 21.75
C TYR A 81 -17.64 12.73 20.55
N ILE A 82 -16.49 12.05 20.63
CA ILE A 82 -15.52 11.98 19.53
C ILE A 82 -16.16 11.31 18.31
N VAL A 83 -16.86 10.19 18.53
CA VAL A 83 -17.59 9.47 17.47
C VAL A 83 -18.64 10.36 16.82
N ALA A 84 -19.49 11.04 17.59
CA ALA A 84 -20.54 11.89 17.03
C ALA A 84 -19.99 13.05 16.18
N ASN A 85 -18.88 13.66 16.62
CA ASN A 85 -18.20 14.69 15.85
C ASN A 85 -17.65 14.13 14.54
N TYR A 86 -17.03 12.94 14.58
CA TYR A 86 -16.55 12.25 13.39
C TYR A 86 -17.69 11.93 12.41
N LEU A 87 -18.81 11.38 12.89
CA LEU A 87 -19.98 11.04 12.07
C LEU A 87 -20.63 12.28 11.44
N TYR A 88 -20.64 13.41 12.15
CA TYR A 88 -21.14 14.67 11.64
C TYR A 88 -20.26 15.23 10.50
N GLN A 89 -18.94 15.06 10.59
CA GLN A 89 -18.00 15.47 9.54
C GLN A 89 -18.01 14.55 8.31
N ASN A 90 -18.28 13.26 8.51
CA ASN A 90 -18.14 12.20 7.50
C ASN A 90 -19.48 11.56 7.11
N GLY A 91 -20.58 12.31 7.22
CA GLY A 91 -21.89 11.81 6.86
C GLY A 91 -22.87 12.94 6.59
N THR A 92 -24.08 12.55 6.21
CA THR A 92 -25.16 13.51 5.97
C THR A 92 -26.34 13.18 6.86
N VAL A 93 -26.77 14.16 7.64
CA VAL A 93 -28.00 14.11 8.42
C VAL A 93 -29.08 14.81 7.59
N ARG A 94 -30.14 14.08 7.20
CA ARG A 94 -31.29 14.65 6.50
C ARG A 94 -32.48 14.66 7.43
N TYR A 95 -33.11 15.82 7.60
CA TYR A 95 -34.42 15.91 8.24
C TYR A 95 -35.51 15.63 7.21
N ASP A 96 -36.38 14.68 7.52
CA ASP A 96 -37.58 14.40 6.75
C ASP A 96 -38.77 15.12 7.42
N ILE A 97 -39.28 16.15 6.73
CA ILE A 97 -40.34 17.02 7.24
C ILE A 97 -41.66 16.25 7.36
N ASP A 98 -41.89 15.30 6.46
CA ASP A 98 -43.17 14.58 6.37
C ASP A 98 -43.31 13.54 7.48
N THR A 99 -42.19 12.91 7.88
CA THR A 99 -42.17 11.94 8.98
C THR A 99 -41.72 12.53 10.32
N GLY A 100 -41.22 13.78 10.32
CA GLY A 100 -40.66 14.44 11.49
C GLY A 100 -39.37 13.80 12.03
N ASN A 101 -38.70 12.97 11.22
CA ASN A 101 -37.56 12.16 11.63
C ASN A 101 -36.28 12.60 10.94
N TYR A 102 -35.15 12.37 11.58
CA TYR A 102 -33.85 12.52 10.96
C TYR A 102 -33.37 11.15 10.45
N ALA A 103 -32.70 11.16 9.30
CA ALA A 103 -32.01 10.01 8.74
C ALA A 103 -30.51 10.32 8.64
N TYR A 104 -29.68 9.34 9.00
CA TYR A 104 -28.23 9.43 8.85
C TYR A 104 -27.77 8.57 7.68
N ARG A 105 -26.94 9.17 6.82
CA ARG A 105 -26.18 8.43 5.81
C ARG A 105 -24.70 8.60 6.07
N TYR A 106 -24.04 7.54 6.50
CA TYR A 106 -22.58 7.52 6.60
C TYR A 106 -21.98 7.55 5.18
N ILE A 107 -20.99 8.41 4.99
CA ILE A 107 -20.19 8.46 3.77
C ILE A 107 -18.78 8.08 4.20
N PRO A 108 -18.34 6.83 3.99
CA PRO A 108 -16.98 6.43 4.33
C PRO A 108 -16.02 7.37 3.61
N PRO A 109 -15.20 8.15 4.33
CA PRO A 109 -14.20 9.00 3.70
C PRO A 109 -13.17 8.10 3.01
N ASP A 110 -12.53 8.65 1.98
CA ASP A 110 -11.39 7.96 1.38
C ASP A 110 -10.26 7.85 2.39
N ILE A 111 -9.47 6.81 2.23
CA ILE A 111 -8.32 6.54 3.06
C ILE A 111 -7.31 7.69 2.84
N PRO A 112 -6.91 8.38 3.91
CA PRO A 112 -5.86 9.37 3.81
C PRO A 112 -4.58 8.68 3.38
N LEU A 113 -3.99 9.15 2.28
CA LEU A 113 -2.64 8.78 1.90
C LEU A 113 -1.68 9.76 2.55
N ASP A 114 -0.57 9.27 3.11
CA ASP A 114 0.47 10.14 3.66
C ASP A 114 0.94 11.14 2.59
N GLU A 115 1.07 12.43 2.94
CA GLU A 115 1.61 13.45 2.01
C GLU A 115 3.13 13.28 1.80
N ASP A 116 3.82 12.56 2.69
CA ASP A 116 5.27 12.33 2.71
C ASP A 116 5.71 10.99 2.05
N THR A 117 5.07 10.59 0.94
CA THR A 117 5.41 9.36 0.21
C THR A 117 6.84 9.33 -0.35
N ASN A 118 7.50 10.48 -0.45
CA ASN A 118 8.78 10.64 -1.16
C ASN A 118 10.02 10.62 -0.25
N THR A 119 9.88 10.27 1.04
CA THR A 119 11.06 10.09 1.90
C THR A 119 11.86 8.84 1.47
N PRO A 120 13.19 8.83 1.59
CA PRO A 120 14.01 7.67 1.21
C PRO A 120 13.59 6.36 1.90
N GLU A 121 13.15 6.46 3.15
CA GLU A 121 12.64 5.31 3.90
C GLU A 121 11.33 4.78 3.31
N ARG A 122 10.36 5.67 3.01
CA ARG A 122 9.10 5.27 2.36
C ARG A 122 9.33 4.71 0.96
N ILE A 123 10.23 5.29 0.18
CA ILE A 123 10.63 4.76 -1.13
C ILE A 123 11.22 3.35 -0.97
N GLY A 124 12.13 3.15 -0.01
CA GLY A 124 12.70 1.83 0.28
C GLY A 124 11.63 0.81 0.70
N GLN A 125 10.69 1.21 1.56
CA GLN A 125 9.56 0.36 1.98
C GLN A 125 8.66 0.00 0.79
N ARG A 126 8.34 0.98 -0.07
CA ARG A 126 7.54 0.79 -1.28
C ARG A 126 8.20 -0.19 -2.24
N GLN A 127 9.51 -0.07 -2.45
CA GLN A 127 10.29 -0.98 -3.29
C GLN A 127 10.33 -2.39 -2.72
N ILE A 128 10.53 -2.52 -1.41
CA ILE A 128 10.51 -3.82 -0.73
C ILE A 128 9.12 -4.44 -0.92
N LEU A 129 8.05 -3.75 -0.55
CA LEU A 129 6.70 -4.31 -0.64
C LEU A 129 6.32 -4.65 -2.10
N SER A 130 6.68 -3.78 -3.04
CA SER A 130 6.42 -3.99 -4.46
C SER A 130 7.20 -5.18 -5.02
N SER A 131 8.47 -5.39 -4.65
CA SER A 131 9.20 -6.59 -5.09
C SER A 131 8.65 -7.90 -4.52
N HIS A 132 7.80 -7.83 -3.49
CA HIS A 132 7.30 -8.98 -2.74
C HIS A 132 5.85 -9.35 -3.03
N ILE A 133 5.04 -8.41 -3.52
CA ILE A 133 3.68 -8.71 -3.97
C ILE A 133 3.78 -9.35 -5.36
N ARG A 134 3.45 -10.62 -5.50
CA ARG A 134 3.45 -11.28 -6.80
C ARG A 134 2.29 -10.79 -7.66
N TYR A 135 1.09 -10.81 -7.11
CA TYR A 135 -0.14 -10.45 -7.80
C TYR A 135 -1.10 -9.70 -6.90
N VAL A 136 -1.83 -8.77 -7.51
CA VAL A 136 -3.04 -8.15 -6.95
C VAL A 136 -4.22 -8.86 -7.60
N HIS A 137 -4.94 -9.67 -6.85
CA HIS A 137 -6.16 -10.33 -7.29
C HIS A 137 -7.36 -9.45 -6.95
N VAL A 138 -8.22 -9.20 -7.94
CA VAL A 138 -9.44 -8.40 -7.77
C VAL A 138 -10.64 -9.29 -8.11
N ASP A 139 -11.52 -9.50 -7.14
CA ASP A 139 -12.81 -10.16 -7.33
C ASP A 139 -13.88 -9.07 -7.31
N GLU A 140 -14.37 -8.70 -8.50
CA GLU A 140 -15.32 -7.60 -8.65
C GLU A 140 -16.70 -7.95 -8.09
N ASP A 141 -17.12 -9.22 -8.21
CA ASP A 141 -18.40 -9.71 -7.71
C ASP A 141 -18.48 -9.62 -6.18
N LYS A 142 -17.38 -9.94 -5.50
CA LYS A 142 -17.27 -9.88 -4.03
C LYS A 142 -16.70 -8.56 -3.51
N LYS A 143 -16.32 -7.64 -4.39
CA LYS A 143 -15.63 -6.38 -4.03
C LYS A 143 -14.43 -6.62 -3.11
N LEU A 144 -13.60 -7.58 -3.49
CA LEU A 144 -12.46 -8.05 -2.69
C LEU A 144 -11.15 -7.82 -3.45
N ILE A 145 -10.14 -7.36 -2.72
CA ILE A 145 -8.76 -7.28 -3.20
C ILE A 145 -7.91 -8.21 -2.35
N GLU A 146 -7.14 -9.09 -2.99
CA GLU A 146 -6.19 -9.96 -2.32
C GLU A 146 -4.78 -9.76 -2.86
N LEU A 147 -3.80 -9.71 -1.97
CA LEU A 147 -2.39 -9.62 -2.32
C LEU A 147 -1.74 -10.97 -2.11
N GLU A 148 -1.19 -11.52 -3.18
CA GLU A 148 -0.37 -12.73 -3.12
C GLU A 148 1.08 -12.31 -2.92
N PHE A 149 1.69 -12.73 -1.81
CA PHE A 149 3.12 -12.53 -1.60
C PHE A 149 3.91 -13.66 -2.26
N ILE A 150 5.07 -13.33 -2.82
CA ILE A 150 5.95 -14.30 -3.50
C ILE A 150 6.33 -15.45 -2.56
N HIS A 151 6.65 -15.12 -1.31
CA HIS A 151 7.13 -16.08 -0.29
C HIS A 151 6.01 -16.72 0.52
N ASP A 152 4.77 -16.29 0.30
CA ASP A 152 3.60 -16.86 0.98
C ASP A 152 2.36 -16.87 0.06
N PRO A 153 2.40 -17.65 -1.04
CA PRO A 153 1.32 -17.65 -2.03
C PRO A 153 0.02 -18.26 -1.49
N ASN A 154 0.11 -19.06 -0.41
CA ASN A 154 -1.03 -19.73 0.20
C ASN A 154 -1.75 -18.86 1.23
N HIS A 155 -1.08 -17.84 1.79
CA HIS A 155 -1.70 -16.91 2.75
C HIS A 155 -1.81 -15.51 2.14
N ARG A 156 -2.76 -15.37 1.22
CA ARG A 156 -3.08 -14.08 0.61
C ARG A 156 -3.54 -13.07 1.65
N LEU A 157 -3.01 -11.87 1.58
CA LEU A 157 -3.51 -10.73 2.36
C LEU A 157 -4.81 -10.24 1.74
N LYS A 158 -5.91 -10.42 2.47
CA LYS A 158 -7.21 -9.84 2.11
C LYS A 158 -7.27 -8.39 2.59
N LEU A 159 -7.44 -7.47 1.64
CA LEU A 159 -7.64 -6.06 1.98
C LEU A 159 -9.07 -5.83 2.45
N PRO A 160 -9.31 -4.84 3.33
CA PRO A 160 -10.66 -4.48 3.76
C PRO A 160 -11.53 -4.12 2.54
N SER A 161 -12.78 -4.58 2.51
CA SER A 161 -13.71 -4.34 1.38
C SER A 161 -13.91 -2.85 1.06
N ARG A 162 -13.78 -1.97 2.05
CA ARG A 162 -13.85 -0.51 1.86
C ARG A 162 -12.75 0.04 0.92
N TRP A 163 -11.59 -0.62 0.84
CA TRP A 163 -10.49 -0.24 -0.03
C TRP A 163 -10.85 -0.44 -1.51
N TYR A 164 -11.77 -1.36 -1.81
CA TYR A 164 -12.18 -1.68 -3.18
C TYR A 164 -12.70 -0.46 -3.93
N ARG A 165 -13.56 0.36 -3.29
CA ARG A 165 -14.15 1.55 -3.94
C ARG A 165 -13.07 2.54 -4.37
N GLN A 166 -12.11 2.79 -3.48
CA GLN A 166 -11.03 3.74 -3.70
C GLN A 166 -10.02 3.21 -4.73
N ALA A 167 -9.62 1.94 -4.62
CA ALA A 167 -8.77 1.29 -5.62
C ALA A 167 -9.43 1.25 -7.01
N ALA A 168 -10.75 1.02 -7.09
CA ALA A 168 -11.49 1.04 -8.35
C ALA A 168 -11.46 2.42 -9.03
N ALA A 169 -11.55 3.51 -8.27
CA ALA A 169 -11.40 4.87 -8.79
C ALA A 169 -10.01 5.10 -9.43
N HIS A 170 -9.00 4.37 -8.95
CA HIS A 170 -7.63 4.34 -9.46
C HIS A 170 -7.34 3.11 -10.34
N ARG A 171 -8.37 2.45 -10.90
CA ARG A 171 -8.25 1.31 -11.82
C ARG A 171 -7.40 0.15 -11.28
N PHE A 172 -7.40 -0.02 -9.95
CA PHE A 172 -6.59 -1.02 -9.25
C PHE A 172 -5.08 -0.90 -9.54
N GLU A 173 -4.60 0.32 -9.74
CA GLU A 173 -3.18 0.56 -9.95
C GLU A 173 -2.36 0.02 -8.77
N ARG A 174 -1.38 -0.81 -9.08
CA ARG A 174 -0.58 -1.53 -8.09
C ARG A 174 0.17 -0.58 -7.16
N SER A 175 0.78 0.45 -7.74
CA SER A 175 1.47 1.54 -7.04
C SER A 175 0.55 2.18 -5.99
N TYR A 176 -0.68 2.51 -6.37
CA TYR A 176 -1.68 3.11 -5.51
C TYR A 176 -2.11 2.19 -4.36
N ILE A 177 -2.32 0.89 -4.65
CA ILE A 177 -2.65 -0.09 -3.61
C ILE A 177 -1.52 -0.24 -2.59
N ILE A 178 -0.26 -0.19 -3.05
CA ILE A 178 0.92 -0.21 -2.17
C ILE A 178 0.96 1.06 -1.32
N ASP A 179 0.65 2.22 -1.89
CA ASP A 179 0.62 3.49 -1.14
C ASP A 179 -0.48 3.46 -0.07
N MET A 180 -1.65 2.89 -0.38
CA MET A 180 -2.70 2.63 0.61
C MET A 180 -2.20 1.71 1.74
N LEU A 181 -1.45 0.65 1.44
CA LEU A 181 -0.87 -0.24 2.48
C LEU A 181 0.08 0.52 3.41
N LEU A 182 0.98 1.32 2.86
CA LEU A 182 2.00 2.04 3.62
C LEU A 182 1.42 3.16 4.49
N ALA A 183 0.39 3.86 3.98
CA ALA A 183 -0.30 4.90 4.72
C ALA A 183 -1.13 4.35 5.89
N ASN A 184 -1.57 3.08 5.83
CA ASN A 184 -2.52 2.50 6.80
C ASN A 184 -1.82 1.55 7.76
N GLY A 185 -0.63 1.94 8.22
CA GLY A 185 0.09 1.21 9.26
C GLY A 185 0.71 -0.11 8.80
N GLY A 186 0.89 -0.30 7.48
CA GLY A 186 1.77 -1.32 6.95
C GLY A 186 3.22 -1.00 7.33
N THR A 187 3.75 -1.70 8.33
CA THR A 187 5.15 -1.53 8.76
C THR A 187 6.02 -2.62 8.18
N ILE A 188 7.18 -2.25 7.68
CA ILE A 188 8.19 -3.19 7.21
C ILE A 188 9.33 -3.19 8.24
N ASP A 189 9.50 -4.30 8.96
CA ASP A 189 10.63 -4.51 9.86
C ASP A 189 11.50 -5.65 9.31
N ARG A 190 12.76 -5.34 9.00
CA ARG A 190 13.79 -6.23 8.43
C ARG A 190 13.33 -7.05 7.21
N ASP A 191 12.53 -8.09 7.46
CA ASP A 191 12.07 -9.14 6.54
C ASP A 191 10.55 -9.45 6.73
N THR A 192 9.78 -8.55 7.35
CA THR A 192 8.37 -8.80 7.67
C THR A 192 7.55 -7.57 7.38
N PHE A 193 6.47 -7.76 6.62
CA PHE A 193 5.42 -6.78 6.46
C PHE A 193 4.31 -7.09 7.47
N THR A 194 4.05 -6.16 8.37
CA THR A 194 2.96 -6.28 9.33
C THR A 194 1.81 -5.38 8.91
N PHE A 195 0.63 -5.96 8.77
CA PHE A 195 -0.60 -5.25 8.43
C PHE A 195 -1.78 -5.82 9.22
N ASN A 196 -2.50 -4.95 9.93
CA ASN A 196 -3.61 -5.33 10.83
C ASN A 196 -3.28 -6.51 11.75
N GLY A 197 -2.11 -6.47 12.40
CA GLY A 197 -1.66 -7.49 13.35
C GLY A 197 -1.25 -8.82 12.72
N ARG A 198 -1.30 -8.95 11.39
CA ARG A 198 -0.80 -10.12 10.66
C ARG A 198 0.57 -9.83 10.08
N ASN A 199 1.44 -10.83 10.14
CA ASN A 199 2.79 -10.78 9.61
C ASN A 199 2.87 -11.56 8.31
N TYR A 200 3.45 -10.92 7.29
CA TYR A 200 3.73 -11.49 5.99
C TYR A 200 5.23 -11.47 5.78
N SER A 201 5.82 -12.62 5.46
CA SER A 201 7.26 -12.72 5.27
C SER A 201 7.70 -12.00 3.98
N LEU A 202 8.72 -11.17 4.10
CA LEU A 202 9.42 -10.49 3.01
C LEU A 202 10.86 -11.00 2.99
N GLN A 203 11.32 -11.67 1.93
CA GLN A 203 12.75 -11.93 1.77
C GLN A 203 13.46 -10.78 1.06
N VAL A 204 14.07 -9.88 1.82
CA VAL A 204 14.97 -8.87 1.25
C VAL A 204 16.30 -9.55 0.87
N PRO A 205 16.77 -9.48 -0.39
CA PRO A 205 18.03 -10.10 -0.77
C PRO A 205 19.20 -9.43 -0.04
N ARG A 206 19.81 -10.14 0.92
CA ARG A 206 20.97 -9.62 1.67
C ARG A 206 22.28 -9.93 0.95
N VAL A 207 23.18 -8.95 0.93
CA VAL A 207 24.60 -9.24 0.65
C VAL A 207 25.14 -9.89 1.92
N ALA A 208 25.77 -11.06 1.80
CA ALA A 208 26.55 -11.60 2.90
C ALA A 208 27.63 -10.59 3.26
N SER A 209 27.47 -9.88 4.38
CA SER A 209 28.53 -9.05 4.94
C SER A 209 29.72 -9.97 5.20
N THR A 210 30.87 -9.63 4.62
CA THR A 210 32.14 -10.33 4.85
C THR A 210 32.60 -10.12 6.29
N SER A 211 31.97 -10.83 7.22
CA SER A 211 32.41 -10.91 8.60
C SER A 211 31.76 -12.13 9.25
N SER A 212 32.60 -13.15 9.48
CA SER A 212 32.43 -14.34 10.32
C SER A 212 31.37 -15.37 9.90
N ALA A 213 31.88 -16.60 9.75
CA ALA A 213 31.18 -17.81 9.40
C ALA A 213 30.12 -18.23 10.44
N GLY A 214 28.96 -18.63 9.92
CA GLY A 214 27.96 -19.50 10.54
C GLY A 214 27.09 -20.11 9.42
N PRO A 215 26.77 -21.41 9.42
CA PRO A 215 25.99 -22.04 8.35
C PRO A 215 24.48 -21.85 8.59
N ALA A 216 23.74 -21.50 7.53
CA ALA A 216 22.31 -21.10 7.45
C ALA A 216 22.06 -19.68 7.99
N GLU A 217 21.90 -18.62 7.20
CA GLU A 217 20.95 -18.40 6.09
C GLU A 217 21.62 -17.53 4.99
N ALA A 218 22.30 -18.14 4.04
CA ALA A 218 22.75 -17.44 2.85
C ALA A 218 21.61 -17.46 1.81
N THR A 219 20.91 -16.35 1.61
CA THR A 219 19.96 -16.20 0.48
C THR A 219 20.69 -16.47 -0.83
N ASN A 220 20.20 -17.45 -1.60
CA ASN A 220 20.83 -17.96 -2.82
C ASN A 220 20.61 -17.02 -4.02
N LEU A 221 21.18 -15.81 -3.97
CA LEU A 221 21.29 -14.98 -5.17
C LEU A 221 22.33 -15.60 -6.11
N HIS A 222 21.87 -16.13 -7.24
CA HIS A 222 22.73 -16.71 -8.25
C HIS A 222 23.01 -15.67 -9.33
N THR A 223 24.26 -15.25 -9.46
CA THR A 223 24.68 -14.44 -10.61
C THR A 223 24.49 -15.26 -11.88
N LEU A 224 23.67 -14.75 -12.80
CA LEU A 224 23.40 -15.42 -14.06
C LEU A 224 24.62 -15.30 -14.99
N LYS A 225 25.14 -16.44 -15.45
CA LYS A 225 26.19 -16.48 -16.47
C LYS A 225 25.61 -16.16 -17.84
N LEU A 226 25.44 -14.86 -18.12
CA LEU A 226 25.06 -14.36 -19.43
C LEU A 226 26.31 -14.00 -20.24
N SER A 227 26.29 -14.30 -21.53
CA SER A 227 27.28 -13.70 -22.44
C SER A 227 27.13 -12.18 -22.47
N SER A 228 28.20 -11.45 -22.78
CA SER A 228 28.15 -9.99 -22.86
C SER A 228 27.06 -9.48 -23.80
N LYS A 229 26.79 -10.21 -24.89
CA LYS A 229 25.70 -9.90 -25.83
C LYS A 229 24.32 -10.10 -25.19
N GLN A 230 24.09 -11.20 -24.47
CA GLN A 230 22.82 -11.44 -23.78
C GLN A 230 22.56 -10.42 -22.67
N LYS A 231 23.59 -10.11 -21.87
CA LYS A 231 23.51 -9.07 -20.85
C LYS A 231 23.14 -7.72 -21.46
N GLN A 232 23.82 -7.34 -22.54
CA GLN A 232 23.54 -6.10 -23.26
C GLN A 232 22.10 -6.06 -23.80
N THR A 233 21.63 -7.13 -24.44
CA THR A 233 20.25 -7.21 -24.95
C THR A 233 19.22 -7.07 -23.83
N LEU A 234 19.44 -7.72 -22.69
CA LEU A 234 18.53 -7.64 -21.55
C LEU A 234 18.49 -6.24 -20.94
N ILE A 235 19.65 -5.62 -20.72
CA ILE A 235 19.75 -4.25 -20.19
C ILE A 235 19.15 -3.26 -21.17
N GLN A 236 19.38 -3.42 -22.47
CA GLN A 236 18.74 -2.59 -23.49
C GLN A 236 17.22 -2.73 -23.42
N SER A 237 16.69 -3.95 -23.33
CA SER A 237 15.24 -4.18 -23.23
C SER A 237 14.67 -3.52 -21.97
N TYR A 238 15.37 -3.60 -20.83
CA TYR A 238 14.99 -2.94 -19.58
C TYR A 238 15.00 -1.42 -19.70
N VAL A 239 16.09 -0.82 -20.17
CA VAL A 239 16.19 0.64 -20.31
C VAL A 239 15.18 1.17 -21.33
N GLU A 240 14.93 0.45 -22.43
CA GLU A 240 13.90 0.81 -23.41
C GLU A 240 12.49 0.74 -22.81
N PHE A 241 12.20 -0.30 -22.02
CA PHE A 241 10.94 -0.40 -21.29
C PHE A 241 10.71 0.78 -20.34
N ILE A 242 11.71 1.13 -19.54
CA ILE A 242 11.66 2.30 -18.64
C ILE A 242 11.51 3.60 -19.43
N ASN A 243 12.28 3.77 -20.51
CA ASN A 243 12.24 4.98 -21.32
C ASN A 243 10.90 5.18 -22.04
N ASN A 244 10.22 4.10 -22.44
CA ASN A 244 8.89 4.18 -23.05
C ASN A 244 7.80 4.64 -22.07
N GLN A 245 8.11 4.65 -20.77
CA GLN A 245 7.26 5.17 -19.69
C GLN A 245 7.75 6.54 -19.21
N ASP A 246 8.63 7.21 -19.96
CA ASP A 246 9.33 8.44 -19.50
C ASP A 246 10.02 8.28 -18.14
N GLY A 247 10.37 7.05 -17.75
CA GLY A 247 10.86 6.69 -16.42
C GLY A 247 12.32 7.05 -16.15
N ILE A 248 13.06 7.55 -17.14
CA ILE A 248 14.43 8.04 -16.94
C ILE A 248 14.36 9.52 -16.55
N LYS A 249 14.33 9.79 -15.24
CA LYS A 249 14.07 11.12 -14.70
C LYS A 249 15.26 11.61 -13.88
N ARG A 250 15.38 12.93 -13.72
CA ARG A 250 16.28 13.52 -12.73
C ARG A 250 15.46 13.75 -11.46
N ASP A 251 15.91 13.16 -10.36
CA ASP A 251 15.42 13.48 -9.03
C ASP A 251 15.83 14.92 -8.69
N ASN A 252 14.87 15.82 -8.53
CA ASN A 252 15.16 17.22 -8.18
C ASN A 252 15.67 17.36 -6.74
N VAL A 253 15.37 16.42 -5.85
CA VAL A 253 15.78 16.43 -4.45
C VAL A 253 17.20 15.91 -4.32
N ASN A 254 17.45 14.72 -4.87
CA ASN A 254 18.77 14.08 -4.77
C ASN A 254 19.74 14.55 -5.85
N THR A 255 19.26 15.27 -6.87
CA THR A 255 19.99 15.69 -8.09
C THR A 255 20.56 14.53 -8.92
N LEU A 256 20.14 13.30 -8.63
CA LEU A 256 20.56 12.07 -9.28
C LEU A 256 19.63 11.70 -10.43
N ILE A 257 20.14 10.90 -11.36
CA ILE A 257 19.31 10.25 -12.37
C ILE A 257 18.76 8.95 -11.80
N LEU A 258 17.46 8.75 -11.95
CA LEU A 258 16.76 7.55 -11.53
C LEU A 258 16.08 6.90 -12.74
N LEU A 259 16.02 5.57 -12.72
CA LEU A 259 15.20 4.78 -13.63
C LEU A 259 14.00 4.28 -12.83
N GLU A 260 12.83 4.85 -13.07
CA GLU A 260 11.57 4.49 -12.44
C GLU A 260 10.74 3.62 -13.36
N ASN A 261 10.34 2.46 -12.85
CA ASN A 261 9.33 1.66 -13.50
C ASN A 261 7.95 2.13 -13.00
N GLU A 262 7.19 2.80 -13.86
CA GLU A 262 5.88 3.32 -13.48
C GLU A 262 4.87 2.20 -13.18
N THR A 263 5.12 0.98 -13.68
CA THR A 263 4.20 -0.16 -13.49
C THR A 263 4.23 -0.70 -12.05
N ASP A 264 5.39 -0.68 -11.39
CA ASP A 264 5.58 -1.24 -10.06
C ASP A 264 6.17 -0.26 -9.04
N GLY A 265 6.47 0.97 -9.46
CA GLY A 265 7.07 2.02 -8.63
C GLY A 265 8.51 1.75 -8.21
N SER A 266 9.19 0.73 -8.77
CA SER A 266 10.59 0.45 -8.47
C SER A 266 11.49 1.52 -9.08
N GLN A 267 12.53 1.93 -8.35
CA GLN A 267 13.44 2.99 -8.77
C GLN A 267 14.88 2.52 -8.62
N LEU A 268 15.69 2.74 -9.66
CA LEU A 268 17.13 2.49 -9.66
C LEU A 268 17.88 3.81 -9.78
N TYR A 269 18.53 4.23 -8.69
CA TYR A 269 19.33 5.45 -8.66
C TYR A 269 20.73 5.23 -9.20
N LEU A 270 21.14 6.08 -10.15
CA LEU A 270 22.53 6.18 -10.59
C LEU A 270 23.39 6.85 -9.51
N THR A 271 24.67 6.50 -9.44
CA THR A 271 25.62 7.19 -8.55
C THR A 271 25.75 8.65 -8.97
N PRO A 272 26.25 9.56 -8.11
CA PRO A 272 26.49 10.95 -8.49
C PRO A 272 27.34 11.09 -9.76
N ALA A 273 28.47 10.37 -9.83
CA ALA A 273 29.37 10.42 -10.99
C ALA A 273 28.70 9.93 -12.29
N HIS A 274 27.86 8.90 -12.18
CA HIS A 274 27.12 8.33 -13.30
C HIS A 274 25.97 9.23 -13.75
N SER A 275 25.31 9.89 -12.79
CA SER A 275 24.27 10.89 -13.06
C SER A 275 24.84 12.10 -13.80
N ASP A 276 25.98 12.62 -13.34
CA ASP A 276 26.68 13.73 -13.99
C ASP A 276 27.08 13.39 -15.44
N TYR A 277 27.57 12.18 -15.67
CA TYR A 277 27.94 11.72 -17.01
C TYR A 277 26.75 11.70 -17.96
N VAL A 278 25.65 11.07 -17.56
CA VAL A 278 24.43 10.98 -18.38
C VAL A 278 23.80 12.37 -18.57
N HIS A 279 23.84 13.23 -17.54
CA HIS A 279 23.35 14.60 -17.62
C HIS A 279 24.16 15.44 -18.62
N ARG A 280 25.49 15.40 -18.56
CA ARG A 280 26.38 16.09 -19.53
C ARG A 280 26.13 15.65 -20.97
N ASN A 281 25.70 14.40 -21.15
CA ASN A 281 25.37 13.86 -22.46
C ASN A 281 23.89 13.98 -22.83
N GLN A 282 23.13 14.87 -22.17
CA GLN A 282 21.74 15.15 -22.49
C GLN A 282 20.83 13.92 -22.41
N TYR A 283 21.03 13.07 -21.40
CA TYR A 283 20.17 11.90 -21.13
C TYR A 283 20.09 10.90 -22.30
N ARG A 284 21.16 10.78 -23.08
CA ARG A 284 21.22 9.78 -24.15
C ARG A 284 21.02 8.38 -23.57
N ARG A 285 19.96 7.71 -24.02
CA ARG A 285 19.62 6.33 -23.66
C ARG A 285 20.80 5.36 -23.74
N GLN A 286 21.62 5.51 -24.78
CA GLN A 286 22.80 4.65 -25.00
C GLN A 286 23.82 4.73 -23.86
N ASP A 287 23.91 5.87 -23.18
CA ASP A 287 24.84 6.09 -22.08
C ASP A 287 24.38 5.35 -20.82
N VAL A 288 23.07 5.38 -20.54
CA VAL A 288 22.46 4.60 -19.45
C VAL A 288 22.65 3.10 -19.70
N ILE A 289 22.43 2.63 -20.94
CA ILE A 289 22.66 1.23 -21.32
C ILE A 289 24.13 0.85 -21.12
N SER A 290 25.06 1.66 -21.64
CA SER A 290 26.50 1.41 -21.53
C SER A 290 26.95 1.29 -20.07
N LEU A 291 26.43 2.19 -19.23
CA LEU A 291 26.74 2.27 -17.82
C LEU A 291 26.23 1.05 -17.05
N LEU A 292 24.96 0.69 -17.21
CA LEU A 292 24.39 -0.49 -16.58
C LEU A 292 25.04 -1.78 -17.11
N ASN A 293 25.41 -1.82 -18.39
CA ASN A 293 26.12 -2.98 -18.94
C ASN A 293 27.53 -3.13 -18.35
N LYS A 294 28.20 -2.01 -18.07
CA LYS A 294 29.55 -2.01 -17.46
C LYS A 294 29.52 -2.29 -15.96
N HIS A 295 28.58 -1.69 -15.22
CA HIS A 295 28.59 -1.66 -13.76
C HIS A 295 27.50 -2.52 -13.11
N GLY A 296 26.42 -2.83 -13.82
CA GLY A 296 25.34 -3.66 -13.33
C GLY A 296 25.67 -5.15 -13.41
N GLN A 297 24.93 -5.96 -12.65
CA GLN A 297 24.95 -7.41 -12.70
C GLN A 297 23.52 -7.92 -12.87
N ILE A 298 23.35 -9.00 -13.63
CA ILE A 298 22.06 -9.68 -13.71
C ILE A 298 22.12 -10.87 -12.76
N LYS A 299 21.21 -10.89 -11.79
CA LYS A 299 21.09 -11.97 -10.83
C LYS A 299 19.74 -12.65 -10.99
N GLN A 300 19.66 -13.89 -10.55
CA GLN A 300 18.42 -14.59 -10.34
C GLN A 300 18.29 -14.89 -8.85
N ASP A 301 17.12 -14.66 -8.31
CA ASP A 301 16.81 -15.18 -6.98
C ASP A 301 16.43 -16.67 -7.04
N GLU A 302 16.20 -17.27 -5.88
CA GLU A 302 15.82 -18.69 -5.76
C GLU A 302 14.46 -19.04 -6.36
N PHE A 303 13.64 -18.03 -6.68
CA PHE A 303 12.30 -18.18 -7.28
C PHE A 303 12.31 -17.98 -8.79
N GLY A 304 13.47 -17.69 -9.37
CA GLY A 304 13.63 -17.50 -10.80
C GLY A 304 13.39 -16.07 -11.29
N ASN A 305 13.18 -15.09 -10.41
CA ASN A 305 13.05 -13.69 -10.79
C ASN A 305 14.39 -13.11 -11.23
N TRP A 306 14.35 -12.30 -12.28
CA TRP A 306 15.54 -11.68 -12.83
C TRP A 306 15.69 -10.29 -12.22
N LEU A 307 16.85 -10.03 -11.63
CA LEU A 307 17.15 -8.78 -10.93
C LEU A 307 18.32 -8.07 -11.63
N LEU A 308 18.16 -6.78 -11.88
CA LEU A 308 19.28 -5.90 -12.18
C LEU A 308 19.84 -5.38 -10.86
N PHE A 309 21.06 -5.81 -10.54
CA PHE A 309 21.82 -5.33 -9.41
C PHE A 309 22.78 -4.23 -9.86
N TYR A 310 22.70 -3.06 -9.24
CA TYR A 310 23.61 -1.96 -9.52
C TYR A 310 23.67 -1.01 -8.32
N ASN A 311 24.87 -0.56 -7.95
CA ASN A 311 25.07 0.36 -6.82
C ASN A 311 24.33 -0.08 -5.54
N ASN A 312 24.50 -1.34 -5.15
CA ASN A 312 23.84 -1.97 -4.00
C ASN A 312 22.30 -1.94 -4.01
N GLN A 313 21.69 -1.62 -5.15
CA GLN A 313 20.24 -1.65 -5.36
C GLN A 313 19.87 -2.85 -6.25
N TYR A 314 18.67 -3.38 -6.03
CA TYR A 314 18.06 -4.38 -6.89
C TYR A 314 16.76 -3.82 -7.45
N VAL A 315 16.59 -3.97 -8.77
CA VAL A 315 15.29 -3.77 -9.41
C VAL A 315 14.92 -5.01 -10.18
N GLN A 316 13.66 -5.40 -10.10
CA GLN A 316 13.16 -6.57 -10.82
C GLN A 316 13.04 -6.20 -12.31
N ILE A 317 13.53 -7.10 -13.16
CA ILE A 317 13.33 -7.00 -14.60
C ILE A 317 11.99 -7.69 -14.89
N PRO A 318 10.99 -6.96 -15.44
CA PRO A 318 9.68 -7.54 -15.72
C PRO A 318 9.80 -8.79 -16.61
N PRO A 319 9.15 -9.92 -16.26
CA PRO A 319 9.26 -11.15 -17.03
C PRO A 319 8.83 -11.02 -18.49
N SER A 320 7.96 -10.05 -18.80
CA SER A 320 7.44 -9.74 -20.13
C SER A 320 8.50 -9.20 -21.09
N ILE A 321 9.56 -8.56 -20.58
CA ILE A 321 10.60 -7.92 -21.41
C ILE A 321 11.87 -8.77 -21.53
N ILE A 322 11.92 -9.93 -20.86
CA ILE A 322 13.05 -10.85 -20.94
C ILE A 322 12.94 -11.67 -22.23
N PRO A 323 13.88 -11.56 -23.18
CA PRO A 323 13.83 -12.29 -24.45
C PRO A 323 13.77 -13.81 -24.25
N ALA A 324 12.91 -14.50 -25.01
CA ALA A 324 12.73 -15.95 -24.93
C ALA A 324 14.05 -16.73 -25.13
N ALA A 325 14.88 -16.30 -26.08
CA ALA A 325 16.20 -16.88 -26.33
C ALA A 325 17.13 -16.81 -25.10
N ILE A 326 17.01 -15.77 -24.27
CA ILE A 326 17.77 -15.63 -23.02
C ILE A 326 17.22 -16.59 -21.97
N LYS A 327 15.89 -16.67 -21.80
CA LYS A 327 15.23 -17.61 -20.88
C LYS A 327 15.63 -19.07 -21.18
N GLU A 328 15.54 -19.48 -22.44
CA GLU A 328 15.91 -20.83 -22.86
C GLU A 328 17.39 -21.14 -22.64
N SER A 329 18.28 -20.18 -22.90
CA SER A 329 19.72 -20.38 -22.70
C SER A 329 20.08 -20.60 -21.22
N VAL A 330 19.43 -19.86 -20.31
CA VAL A 330 19.64 -20.00 -18.87
C VAL A 330 19.09 -21.35 -18.39
N LEU A 331 17.89 -21.74 -18.82
CA LEU A 331 17.30 -23.05 -18.55
C LEU A 331 18.19 -24.22 -19.02
N ARG A 332 18.81 -24.11 -20.20
CA ARG A 332 19.75 -25.12 -20.70
C ARG A 332 21.06 -25.15 -19.91
N SER A 333 21.54 -23.99 -19.45
CA SER A 333 22.77 -23.87 -18.66
C SER A 333 22.62 -24.31 -17.20
N SER A 334 21.40 -24.24 -16.64
CA SER A 334 21.09 -24.60 -15.26
C SER A 334 20.74 -26.08 -15.08
N GLY A 335 20.70 -26.88 -16.16
CA GLY A 335 20.57 -28.34 -16.06
C GLY A 335 19.24 -28.87 -15.53
N GLN A 336 18.18 -28.06 -15.48
CA GLN A 336 16.84 -28.55 -15.16
C GLN A 336 16.29 -29.38 -16.33
N ARG A 337 16.65 -30.67 -16.35
CA ARG A 337 15.91 -31.70 -17.09
C ARG A 337 14.50 -31.76 -16.49
N PHE A 338 13.53 -31.10 -17.12
CA PHE A 338 12.15 -31.57 -17.01
C PHE A 338 12.14 -33.00 -17.55
N GLY A 339 11.98 -33.97 -16.65
CA GLY A 339 11.77 -35.35 -17.01
C GLY A 339 10.56 -35.43 -17.93
N ARG A 340 10.80 -35.68 -19.22
CA ARG A 340 9.83 -36.36 -20.07
C ARG A 340 9.51 -37.67 -19.35
N GLN A 341 8.31 -37.76 -18.76
CA GLN A 341 7.72 -39.07 -18.52
C GLN A 341 7.59 -39.73 -19.89
N ASN A 342 8.45 -40.72 -20.12
CA ASN A 342 8.30 -41.62 -21.25
C ASN A 342 6.99 -42.36 -21.06
N ALA A 343 6.10 -42.22 -22.05
CA ALA A 343 5.20 -43.29 -22.40
C ALA A 343 6.05 -44.49 -22.87
N THR A 344 5.90 -45.62 -22.19
CA THR A 344 6.31 -47.02 -22.48
C THR A 344 6.18 -47.70 -21.10
N GLY A 345 5.10 -48.38 -20.77
CA GLY A 345 4.47 -49.49 -21.46
C GLY A 345 4.71 -50.71 -20.57
N ASP A 346 3.67 -51.32 -20.04
CA ASP A 346 3.66 -52.72 -19.59
C ASP A 346 2.23 -53.23 -19.77
N GLU A 347 2.05 -53.92 -20.90
CA GLU A 347 1.11 -55.03 -21.06
C GLU A 347 1.69 -56.25 -20.31
N ASP A 348 0.78 -57.07 -19.79
CA ASP A 348 0.92 -58.49 -19.42
C ASP A 348 1.83 -58.89 -18.23
N ASP A 349 1.20 -59.11 -17.06
CA ASP A 349 0.89 -60.46 -16.52
C ASP A 349 -0.15 -60.40 -15.38
#